data_AF-A0A2T2VNC0-F1
#
_entry.id   AF-A0A2T2VNC0-F1
#
_cell.length_a   1.000
_cell.length_b   1.000
_cell.length_c   1.000
_cell.angle_alpha   90.00
_cell.angle_beta   90.00
_cell.angle_gamma   90.00
#
_symmetry.space_group_name_H-M   'P 1'
#
loop_
_entity.id
_entity.type
_entity.pdbx_description
1 polymer ?
#
loop_
_entity_poly.entity_id
_entity_poly.type
_entity_poly.pdbx_seq_one_letter_code
_entity_poly.pdbx_strand_id
1 'polypeptide(L)'
;MFYVELGLRHILDIQGYDHMLFLIALTLPLTFKEWKQVIWWVTAFTLGHSLTLGLAATDIIVVESNWVEFGISLTIFLTAAFHLMRNFSLSKAGPYLSLVFGGVHGLGFGSYYSFIAQNDSFWWAWLPFNIGIELGQIFIVVVLLFVYSISQKIGVQLQMLRSLITGVVLTLSTLMILERIPNELF
;
A
#
# COMPACT_ATOMS: atom_id res chain seq x y z
N MET A 1 19.03 11.94 -6.68
CA MET A 1 18.99 10.78 -5.74
C MET A 1 18.12 11.06 -4.52
N PHE A 2 18.13 12.27 -3.94
CA PHE A 2 17.32 12.65 -2.78
C PHE A 2 15.84 12.20 -2.86
N TYR A 3 15.13 12.54 -3.94
CA TYR A 3 13.71 12.18 -4.09
C TYR A 3 13.43 10.67 -4.18
N VAL A 4 14.36 9.89 -4.74
CA VAL A 4 14.25 8.42 -4.75
C VAL A 4 14.31 7.89 -3.32
N GLU A 5 15.27 8.37 -2.54
CA GLU A 5 15.38 8.00 -1.13
C GLU A 5 14.15 8.43 -0.33
N LEU A 6 13.61 9.62 -0.61
CA LEU A 6 12.40 10.10 0.03
C LEU A 6 11.20 9.19 -0.25
N GLY A 7 10.98 8.78 -1.50
CA GLY A 7 9.91 7.84 -1.86
C GLY A 7 10.09 6.46 -1.23
N LEU A 8 11.34 6.00 -1.11
CA LEU A 8 11.67 4.74 -0.46
C LEU A 8 11.39 4.81 1.05
N ARG A 9 11.79 5.90 1.71
CA ARG A 9 11.52 6.16 3.13
C ARG A 9 10.03 6.33 3.42
N HIS A 10 9.27 6.95 2.50
CA HIS A 10 7.82 7.04 2.60
C HIS A 10 7.16 5.65 2.73
N ILE A 11 7.56 4.70 1.88
CA ILE A 11 7.00 3.35 1.90
C ILE A 11 7.51 2.50 3.08
N LEU A 12 8.73 2.75 3.55
CA LEU A 12 9.34 2.02 4.68
C LEU A 12 9.17 2.71 6.03
N ASP A 13 8.34 3.75 6.13
CA ASP A 13 8.14 4.46 7.39
C ASP A 13 7.35 3.60 8.38
N ILE A 14 7.96 3.32 9.53
CA ILE A 14 7.36 2.53 10.60
C ILE A 14 6.24 3.32 11.29
N GLN A 15 6.28 4.66 11.27
CA GLN A 15 5.23 5.48 11.85
C GLN A 15 3.98 5.51 10.96
N GLY A 16 4.17 5.52 9.63
CA GLY A 16 3.15 5.39 8.59
C GLY A 16 3.07 3.98 7.98
N TYR A 17 2.96 2.95 8.82
CA TYR A 17 3.03 1.55 8.36
C TYR A 17 1.83 1.08 7.51
N ASP A 18 0.85 1.95 7.23
CA ASP A 18 -0.35 1.64 6.44
C ASP A 18 -0.01 1.16 5.03
N HIS A 19 0.99 1.76 4.37
CA HIS A 19 1.45 1.34 3.04
C HIS A 19 2.04 -0.07 3.09
N MET A 20 2.89 -0.37 4.08
CA MET A 20 3.45 -1.71 4.27
C MET A 20 2.35 -2.73 4.54
N LEU A 21 1.40 -2.38 5.41
CA LEU A 21 0.30 -3.26 5.79
C LEU A 21 -0.62 -3.56 4.61
N PHE A 22 -0.93 -2.55 3.81
CA PHE A 22 -1.68 -2.68 2.56
C PHE A 22 -0.96 -3.61 1.57
N LEU A 23 0.33 -3.42 1.35
CA LEU A 23 1.09 -4.23 0.39
C LEU A 23 1.20 -5.68 0.82
N ILE A 24 1.39 -5.92 2.11
CA ILE A 24 1.33 -7.26 2.68
C ILE A 24 -0.05 -7.87 2.40
N ALA A 25 -1.14 -7.17 2.74
CA ALA A 25 -2.51 -7.62 2.52
C ALA A 25 -2.79 -7.96 1.05
N LEU A 26 -2.39 -7.06 0.15
CA LEU A 26 -2.58 -7.16 -1.30
C LEU A 26 -1.81 -8.34 -1.89
N THR A 27 -0.58 -8.59 -1.42
CA THR A 27 0.30 -9.61 -2.00
C THR A 27 0.24 -10.97 -1.30
N LEU A 28 -0.62 -11.13 -0.29
CA LEU A 28 -0.91 -12.41 0.38
C LEU A 28 -1.06 -13.62 -0.57
N PRO A 29 -1.82 -13.56 -1.69
CA PRO A 29 -2.00 -14.71 -2.57
C PRO A 29 -0.78 -15.04 -3.43
N LEU A 30 0.20 -14.13 -3.54
CA LEU A 30 1.33 -14.24 -4.46
C LEU A 30 2.48 -15.06 -3.85
N THR A 31 3.25 -15.71 -4.73
CA THR A 31 4.53 -16.36 -4.41
C THR A 31 5.59 -15.97 -5.46
N PHE A 32 6.82 -16.45 -5.33
CA PHE A 32 7.85 -16.27 -6.38
C PHE A 32 7.43 -16.81 -7.76
N LYS A 33 6.45 -17.72 -7.83
CA LYS A 33 5.91 -18.22 -9.10
C LYS A 33 5.11 -17.15 -9.85
N GLU A 34 4.47 -16.23 -9.13
CA GLU A 34 3.61 -15.18 -9.67
C GLU A 34 4.34 -13.83 -9.80
N TRP A 35 5.64 -13.83 -10.11
CA TRP A 35 6.46 -12.61 -10.19
C TRP A 35 5.91 -11.57 -11.18
N LYS A 36 5.28 -12.00 -12.27
CA LYS A 36 4.64 -11.07 -13.23
C LYS A 36 3.47 -10.34 -12.58
N GLN A 37 2.67 -11.06 -11.81
CA GLN A 37 1.52 -10.50 -11.09
C GLN A 37 1.99 -9.54 -10.00
N VAL A 38 3.09 -9.86 -9.30
CA VAL A 38 3.72 -8.93 -8.34
C VAL A 38 4.02 -7.60 -9.01
N ILE A 39 4.74 -7.60 -10.13
CA ILE A 39 5.07 -6.38 -10.88
C ILE A 39 3.79 -5.64 -11.26
N TRP A 40 2.83 -6.32 -11.89
CA TRP A 40 1.60 -5.67 -12.33
C TRP A 40 0.77 -5.06 -11.19
N TRP A 41 0.69 -5.72 -10.03
CA TRP A 41 -0.12 -5.23 -8.91
C TRP A 41 0.59 -4.05 -8.21
N VAL A 42 1.91 -4.14 -8.01
CA VAL A 42 2.72 -3.07 -7.44
C VAL A 42 2.74 -1.84 -8.35
N THR A 43 2.95 -2.01 -9.66
CA THR A 43 2.91 -0.91 -10.62
C THR A 43 1.51 -0.32 -10.71
N ALA A 44 0.44 -1.13 -10.70
CA ALA A 44 -0.93 -0.61 -10.69
C ALA A 44 -1.22 0.25 -9.45
N PHE A 45 -0.78 -0.19 -8.26
CA PHE A 45 -0.86 0.63 -7.05
C PHE A 45 -0.08 1.94 -7.21
N THR A 46 1.17 1.85 -7.67
CA THR A 46 2.04 3.03 -7.88
C THR A 46 1.38 4.02 -8.82
N LEU A 47 0.77 3.57 -9.93
CA LEU A 47 0.09 4.44 -10.88
C LEU A 47 -1.11 5.17 -10.26
N GLY A 48 -1.96 4.46 -9.51
CA GLY A 48 -3.11 5.07 -8.84
C GLY A 48 -2.67 6.08 -7.76
N HIS A 49 -1.68 5.69 -6.97
CA HIS A 49 -1.07 6.53 -5.94
C HIS A 49 -0.45 7.79 -6.54
N SER A 50 0.42 7.63 -7.54
CA SER A 50 1.13 8.75 -8.18
C SER A 50 0.17 9.77 -8.78
N LEU A 51 -0.92 9.28 -9.40
CA LEU A 51 -1.93 10.13 -10.01
C LEU A 51 -2.65 10.99 -8.97
N THR A 52 -3.20 10.35 -7.93
CA THR A 52 -3.97 11.06 -6.89
C THR A 52 -3.09 11.95 -6.02
N LEU A 53 -1.85 11.52 -5.73
CA LEU A 53 -0.84 12.36 -5.09
C LEU A 53 -0.56 13.63 -5.90
N GLY A 54 -0.40 13.51 -7.22
CA GLY A 54 -0.16 14.67 -8.08
C GLY A 54 -1.35 15.62 -8.13
N LEU A 55 -2.57 15.07 -8.19
CA LEU A 55 -3.81 15.86 -8.17
C LEU A 55 -4.00 16.58 -6.83
N ALA A 56 -3.71 15.92 -5.72
CA ALA A 56 -3.79 16.52 -4.39
C ALA A 56 -2.68 17.56 -4.14
N ALA A 57 -1.45 17.29 -4.62
CA ALA A 57 -0.33 18.22 -4.48
C ALA A 57 -0.49 19.51 -5.31
N THR A 58 -1.32 19.49 -6.34
CA THR A 58 -1.64 20.65 -7.20
C THR A 58 -2.98 21.30 -6.86
N ASP A 59 -3.57 20.93 -5.72
CA ASP A 59 -4.87 21.41 -5.24
C ASP A 59 -6.05 21.20 -6.21
N ILE A 60 -5.91 20.31 -7.19
CA ILE A 60 -7.00 19.94 -8.12
C ILE A 60 -8.06 19.11 -7.39
N ILE A 61 -7.62 18.23 -6.49
CA ILE A 61 -8.49 17.43 -5.62
C ILE A 61 -8.10 17.72 -4.18
N VAL A 62 -9.06 18.21 -3.39
CA VAL A 62 -8.88 18.42 -1.96
C VAL A 62 -9.91 17.57 -1.22
N VAL A 63 -9.42 16.61 -0.43
CA VAL A 63 -10.23 15.76 0.44
C VAL A 63 -9.70 15.93 1.85
N GLU A 64 -10.60 16.01 2.82
CA GLU A 64 -10.24 16.14 4.22
C GLU A 64 -9.44 14.91 4.71
N SER A 65 -8.35 15.15 5.46
CA SER A 65 -7.43 14.09 5.90
C SER A 65 -8.14 12.97 6.65
N ASN A 66 -9.12 13.31 7.51
CA ASN A 66 -9.88 12.32 8.29
C ASN A 66 -10.55 11.27 7.39
N TRP A 67 -11.18 11.70 6.30
CA TRP A 67 -11.82 10.80 5.34
C TRP A 67 -10.82 9.95 4.56
N VAL A 68 -9.68 10.54 4.20
CA VAL A 68 -8.60 9.81 3.50
C VAL A 68 -7.98 8.75 4.39
N GLU A 69 -7.62 9.10 5.62
CA GLU A 69 -7.02 8.18 6.60
C GLU A 69 -7.97 7.05 7.00
N PHE A 70 -9.26 7.36 7.16
CA PHE A 70 -10.31 6.36 7.33
C PHE A 70 -10.39 5.43 6.12
N GLY A 71 -10.43 6.00 4.92
CA GLY A 71 -10.47 5.27 3.65
C GLY A 71 -9.28 4.32 3.49
N ILE A 72 -8.07 4.78 3.76
CA ILE A 72 -6.83 3.97 3.75
C ILE A 72 -7.01 2.75 4.67
N SER A 73 -7.41 2.97 5.92
CA SER A 73 -7.58 1.92 6.92
C SER A 73 -8.63 0.88 6.48
N LEU A 74 -9.73 1.34 5.89
CA LEU A 74 -10.78 0.49 5.34
C LEU A 74 -10.29 -0.32 4.14
N THR A 75 -9.51 0.27 3.22
CA THR A 75 -8.99 -0.47 2.05
C THR A 75 -8.05 -1.61 2.47
N ILE A 76 -7.25 -1.44 3.53
CA ILE A 76 -6.39 -2.49 4.09
C ILE A 76 -7.24 -3.65 4.62
N PHE A 77 -8.22 -3.32 5.46
CA PHE A 77 -9.13 -4.30 6.04
C PHE A 77 -9.87 -5.10 4.96
N LEU A 78 -10.47 -4.40 3.99
CA LEU A 78 -11.22 -5.02 2.90
C LEU A 78 -10.33 -5.91 2.03
N THR A 79 -9.09 -5.50 1.77
CA THR A 79 -8.13 -6.31 0.98
C THR A 79 -7.79 -7.61 1.68
N ALA A 80 -7.47 -7.55 2.98
CA ALA A 80 -7.16 -8.74 3.76
C ALA A 80 -8.37 -9.69 3.88
N ALA A 81 -9.56 -9.13 4.18
CA ALA A 81 -10.80 -9.88 4.27
C ALA A 81 -11.15 -10.56 2.93
N PHE A 82 -11.03 -9.83 1.82
CA PHE A 82 -11.28 -10.35 0.48
C PHE A 82 -10.39 -11.56 0.15
N HIS A 83 -9.09 -11.48 0.45
CA HIS A 83 -8.18 -12.60 0.21
C HIS A 83 -8.45 -13.79 1.13
N LEU A 84 -8.79 -13.55 2.40
CA LEU A 84 -9.17 -14.61 3.34
C LEU A 84 -10.42 -15.36 2.88
N MET A 85 -11.49 -14.64 2.53
CA MET A 85 -12.76 -15.23 2.04
C MET A 85 -12.57 -16.06 0.76
N ARG A 86 -11.56 -15.73 -0.03
CA ARG A 86 -11.21 -16.43 -1.27
C ARG A 86 -10.15 -17.51 -1.10
N ASN A 87 -9.82 -17.88 0.13
CA ASN A 87 -8.77 -18.84 0.45
C ASN A 87 -7.44 -18.51 -0.25
N PHE A 88 -7.11 -17.22 -0.36
CA PHE A 88 -5.91 -16.70 -1.02
C PHE A 88 -5.76 -17.12 -2.49
N SER A 89 -6.86 -17.42 -3.18
CA SER A 89 -6.85 -17.62 -4.64
C SER A 89 -6.55 -16.32 -5.37
N LEU A 90 -5.75 -16.39 -6.43
CA LEU A 90 -5.52 -15.24 -7.30
C LEU A 90 -6.84 -14.74 -7.90
N SER A 91 -7.03 -13.42 -7.87
CA SER A 91 -8.18 -12.75 -8.48
C SER A 91 -7.72 -11.95 -9.69
N LYS A 92 -8.47 -12.03 -10.80
CA LYS A 92 -8.28 -11.14 -11.95
C LYS A 92 -8.55 -9.66 -11.60
N ALA A 93 -9.31 -9.41 -10.53
CA ALA A 93 -9.59 -8.05 -10.05
C ALA A 93 -8.40 -7.40 -9.32
N GLY A 94 -7.35 -8.16 -8.96
CA GLY A 94 -6.23 -7.68 -8.14
C GLY A 94 -5.57 -6.40 -8.64
N PRO A 95 -5.19 -6.27 -9.92
CA PRO A 95 -4.60 -5.02 -10.45
C PRO A 95 -5.56 -3.83 -10.35
N TYR A 96 -6.86 -4.03 -10.58
CA TYR A 96 -7.85 -2.96 -10.50
C TYR A 96 -8.07 -2.50 -9.06
N LEU A 97 -8.13 -3.43 -8.10
CA LEU A 97 -8.19 -3.10 -6.68
C LEU A 97 -6.91 -2.35 -6.25
N SER A 98 -5.74 -2.81 -6.72
CA SER A 98 -4.46 -2.15 -6.46
C SER A 98 -4.46 -0.70 -6.95
N LEU A 99 -4.95 -0.46 -8.17
CA LEU A 99 -5.06 0.87 -8.77
C LEU A 99 -5.98 1.79 -7.95
N VAL A 100 -7.19 1.32 -7.62
CA VAL A 100 -8.17 2.12 -6.86
C VAL A 100 -7.67 2.42 -5.46
N PHE A 101 -7.15 1.42 -4.75
CA PHE A 101 -6.67 1.59 -3.38
C PHE A 101 -5.35 2.37 -3.31
N GLY A 102 -4.49 2.24 -4.32
CA GLY A 102 -3.35 3.14 -4.51
C GLY A 102 -3.80 4.59 -4.64
N GLY A 103 -4.88 4.84 -5.41
CA GLY A 103 -5.52 6.15 -5.49
C GLY A 103 -5.96 6.71 -4.14
N VAL A 104 -6.57 5.89 -3.28
CA VAL A 104 -6.95 6.34 -1.93
C VAL A 104 -5.72 6.69 -1.09
N HIS A 105 -4.65 5.89 -1.16
CA HIS A 105 -3.42 6.17 -0.41
C HIS A 105 -2.70 7.43 -0.89
N GLY A 106 -2.66 7.68 -2.20
CA GLY A 106 -1.98 8.85 -2.76
C GLY A 106 -2.57 10.19 -2.33
N LEU A 107 -3.87 10.23 -2.04
CA LEU A 107 -4.53 11.41 -1.47
C LEU A 107 -3.97 11.79 -0.09
N GLY A 108 -3.53 10.82 0.71
CA GLY A 108 -3.08 11.05 2.09
C GLY A 108 -1.74 11.79 2.20
N PHE A 109 -0.97 11.80 1.12
CA PHE A 109 0.38 12.38 1.11
C PHE A 109 0.50 13.65 0.24
N GLY A 110 -0.55 14.02 -0.50
CA GLY A 110 -0.51 15.13 -1.46
C GLY A 110 -0.10 16.47 -0.86
N SER A 111 -0.69 16.86 0.27
CA SER A 111 -0.38 18.14 0.95
C SER A 111 1.05 18.19 1.50
N TYR A 112 1.55 17.06 2.03
CA TYR A 112 2.93 16.97 2.51
C TYR A 112 3.95 16.98 1.36
N TYR A 113 3.63 16.30 0.25
CA TYR A 113 4.46 16.36 -0.96
C TYR A 113 4.52 17.78 -1.51
N SER A 114 3.38 18.49 -1.58
CA SER A 114 3.34 19.89 -2.01
C SER A 114 4.28 20.75 -1.18
N PHE A 115 4.33 20.53 0.14
CA PHE A 115 5.25 21.22 1.05
C PHE A 115 6.73 20.93 0.78
N ILE A 116 7.11 19.67 0.53
CA ILE A 116 8.50 19.31 0.25
C ILE A 116 8.97 19.80 -1.12
N ALA A 117 8.10 19.74 -2.11
CA ALA A 117 8.44 20.05 -3.50
C ALA A 117 8.41 21.56 -3.82
N GLN A 118 8.07 22.45 -2.87
CA GLN A 118 7.88 23.90 -3.13
C GLN A 118 9.09 24.58 -3.77
N ASN A 119 10.31 24.11 -3.46
CA ASN A 119 11.55 24.73 -3.93
C ASN A 119 12.14 24.10 -5.19
N ASP A 120 11.53 23.02 -5.69
CA ASP A 120 11.97 22.31 -6.88
C ASP A 120 10.88 22.30 -7.95
N SER A 121 11.26 21.99 -9.18
CA SER A 121 10.26 21.74 -10.22
C SER A 121 9.46 20.48 -9.87
N PHE A 122 8.14 20.61 -9.79
CA PHE A 122 7.21 19.53 -9.44
C PHE A 122 7.56 18.20 -10.11
N TRP A 123 7.77 18.19 -11.43
CA TRP A 123 8.05 16.97 -12.20
C TRP A 123 9.42 16.36 -11.90
N TRP A 124 10.41 17.19 -11.58
CA TRP A 124 11.77 16.75 -11.22
C TRP A 124 11.82 16.10 -9.84
N ALA A 125 10.91 16.46 -8.95
CA ALA A 125 10.71 15.79 -7.66
C ALA A 125 9.79 14.56 -7.78
N TRP A 126 8.74 14.66 -8.60
CA TRP A 126 7.63 13.69 -8.63
C TRP A 126 8.04 12.36 -9.24
N LEU A 127 8.74 12.38 -10.38
CA LEU A 127 9.11 11.13 -11.05
C LEU A 127 10.10 10.30 -10.23
N PRO A 128 11.22 10.85 -9.71
CA PRO A 128 12.13 10.06 -8.88
C PRO A 128 11.51 9.61 -7.56
N PHE A 129 10.59 10.40 -6.98
CA PHE A 129 9.84 10.01 -5.79
C PHE A 129 9.01 8.74 -6.03
N ASN A 130 8.25 8.68 -7.13
CA ASN A 130 7.46 7.49 -7.47
C ASN A 130 8.34 6.27 -7.82
N ILE A 131 9.54 6.48 -8.39
CA ILE A 131 10.54 5.40 -8.54
C ILE A 131 10.97 4.87 -7.16
N GLY A 132 11.22 5.75 -6.19
CA GLY A 132 11.52 5.39 -4.81
C GLY A 132 10.41 4.56 -4.16
N ILE A 133 9.16 4.96 -4.39
CA ILE A 133 7.97 4.22 -3.95
C ILE A 133 7.99 2.80 -4.53
N GLU A 134 8.06 2.65 -5.86
CA GLU A 134 8.00 1.34 -6.51
C GLU A 134 9.12 0.40 -6.02
N LEU A 135 10.33 0.94 -5.81
CA LEU A 135 11.45 0.18 -5.23
C LEU A 135 11.17 -0.27 -3.78
N GLY A 136 10.63 0.61 -2.94
CA GLY A 136 10.24 0.27 -1.56
C GLY A 136 9.15 -0.80 -1.53
N GLN A 137 8.16 -0.72 -2.42
CA GLN A 137 7.10 -1.71 -2.53
C GLN A 137 7.63 -3.08 -2.95
N ILE A 138 8.48 -3.14 -3.99
CA ILE A 138 9.11 -4.38 -4.43
C ILE A 138 9.93 -4.99 -3.29
N PHE A 139 10.66 -4.17 -2.53
CA PHE A 139 11.44 -4.65 -1.39
C PHE A 139 10.56 -5.34 -0.34
N ILE A 140 9.46 -4.71 0.09
CA ILE A 140 8.51 -5.30 1.06
C ILE A 140 7.96 -6.63 0.55
N VAL A 141 7.53 -6.68 -0.71
CA VAL A 141 6.96 -7.91 -1.29
C VAL A 141 8.02 -9.01 -1.34
N VAL A 142 9.24 -8.70 -1.77
CA VAL A 142 10.34 -9.67 -1.79
C VAL A 142 10.62 -10.22 -0.39
N VAL A 143 10.64 -9.37 0.64
CA VAL A 143 10.80 -9.80 2.04
C VAL A 143 9.69 -10.78 2.45
N LEU A 144 8.42 -10.46 2.16
CA LEU A 144 7.29 -11.36 2.44
C LEU A 144 7.44 -12.72 1.73
N LEU A 145 7.84 -12.71 0.46
CA LEU A 145 8.03 -13.94 -0.31
C LEU A 145 9.20 -14.80 0.22
N PHE A 146 10.26 -14.16 0.75
CA PHE A 146 11.33 -14.86 1.46
C PHE A 146 10.82 -15.50 2.76
N VAL A 147 10.01 -14.78 3.55
CA VAL A 147 9.37 -15.33 4.75
C VAL A 147 8.53 -16.57 4.41
N TYR A 148 7.76 -16.53 3.32
CA TYR A 148 7.01 -17.69 2.83
C TYR A 148 7.90 -18.87 2.48
N SER A 149 9.03 -18.61 1.82
CA SER A 149 9.96 -19.65 1.37
C SER A 149 10.70 -20.30 2.53
N ILE A 150 11.16 -19.51 3.51
CA ILE A 150 11.81 -20.01 4.74
C ILE A 150 10.82 -20.81 5.58
N SER A 151 9.61 -20.30 5.77
CA SER A 151 8.57 -20.96 6.57
C SER A 151 8.18 -22.33 6.00
N GLN A 152 8.07 -22.44 4.67
CA GLN A 152 7.82 -23.73 4.02
C GLN A 152 8.97 -24.72 4.20
N LYS A 153 10.23 -24.25 4.18
CA LYS A 153 11.40 -25.11 4.43
C LYS A 153 11.43 -25.70 5.85
N ILE A 154 10.90 -24.98 6.84
CA ILE A 154 10.79 -25.47 8.23
C ILE A 154 9.47 -26.21 8.50
N GLY A 155 8.69 -26.54 7.46
CA GLY A 155 7.47 -27.36 7.56
C GLY A 155 6.19 -26.60 7.88
N VAL A 156 6.20 -25.26 7.92
CA VAL A 156 4.99 -24.46 8.12
C VAL A 156 4.16 -24.46 6.85
N GLN A 157 2.88 -24.80 6.98
CA GLN A 157 1.94 -24.75 5.86
C GLN A 157 1.69 -23.29 5.44
N LEU A 158 1.87 -23.00 4.15
CA LEU A 158 1.71 -21.63 3.61
C LEU A 158 0.32 -21.05 3.90
N GLN A 159 -0.73 -21.87 3.86
CA GLN A 159 -2.09 -21.44 4.17
C GLN A 159 -2.23 -20.98 5.63
N MET A 160 -1.59 -21.67 6.57
CA MET A 160 -1.58 -21.29 7.99
C MET A 160 -0.86 -19.95 8.15
N LEU A 161 0.32 -19.80 7.55
CA LEU A 161 1.09 -18.55 7.60
C LEU A 161 0.30 -17.37 7.02
N ARG A 162 -0.31 -17.53 5.84
CA ARG A 162 -1.17 -16.52 5.24
C ARG A 162 -2.31 -16.13 6.17
N SER A 163 -2.97 -17.11 6.79
CA SER A 163 -4.07 -16.86 7.74
C SER A 163 -3.62 -16.10 8.99
N LEU A 164 -2.43 -16.43 9.53
CA LEU A 164 -1.85 -15.70 10.66
C LEU A 164 -1.53 -14.25 10.31
N ILE A 165 -0.88 -14.01 9.15
CA ILE A 165 -0.57 -12.66 8.68
C ILE A 165 -1.87 -11.87 8.45
N THR A 166 -2.88 -12.47 7.80
CA THR A 166 -4.20 -11.84 7.65
C THR A 166 -4.81 -11.49 9.00
N GLY A 167 -4.72 -12.37 10.01
CA GLY A 167 -5.23 -12.09 11.35
C GLY A 167 -4.60 -10.84 11.97
N VAL A 168 -3.27 -10.69 11.84
CA VAL A 168 -2.54 -9.49 12.27
C VAL A 168 -3.01 -8.27 11.49
N VAL A 169 -3.08 -8.37 10.16
CA VAL A 169 -3.51 -7.27 9.29
C VAL A 169 -4.94 -6.80 9.61
N LEU A 170 -5.88 -7.74 9.78
CA LEU A 170 -7.27 -7.42 10.13
C LEU A 170 -7.37 -6.78 11.51
N THR A 171 -6.58 -7.25 12.47
CA THR A 171 -6.56 -6.67 13.82
C THR A 171 -6.05 -5.22 13.77
N LEU A 172 -4.89 -5.00 13.15
CA LEU A 172 -4.28 -3.66 13.05
C LEU A 172 -5.16 -2.70 12.25
N SER A 173 -5.69 -3.13 11.11
CA SER A 173 -6.59 -2.29 10.31
C SER A 173 -7.92 -1.99 11.02
N THR A 174 -8.45 -2.92 11.83
CA THR A 174 -9.63 -2.63 12.66
C THR A 174 -9.33 -1.56 13.71
N LEU A 175 -8.17 -1.63 14.38
CA LEU A 175 -7.75 -0.58 15.32
C LEU A 175 -7.62 0.77 14.62
N MET A 176 -6.96 0.81 13.46
CA MET A 176 -6.84 2.03 12.65
C MET A 176 -8.20 2.58 12.22
N ILE A 177 -9.14 1.72 11.83
CA ILE A 177 -10.51 2.14 11.48
C ILE A 177 -11.16 2.82 12.68
N LEU A 178 -11.09 2.22 13.88
CA LEU A 178 -11.70 2.77 15.09
C LEU A 178 -11.07 4.10 15.51
N GLU A 179 -9.76 4.24 15.37
CA GLU A 179 -9.02 5.47 15.70
C GLU A 179 -9.28 6.60 14.70
N ARG A 180 -9.55 6.26 13.44
CA ARG A 180 -9.67 7.21 12.33
C ARG A 180 -11.11 7.43 11.87
N ILE A 181 -12.12 7.01 12.65
CA ILE A 181 -13.53 7.29 12.31
C ILE A 181 -13.72 8.82 12.26
N PRO A 182 -14.21 9.38 11.13
CA PRO A 182 -14.49 10.80 11.04
C PRO A 182 -15.49 11.24 12.12
N ASN A 183 -15.18 12.33 12.84
CA ASN A 183 -16.00 12.83 13.94
C ASN A 183 -17.40 13.28 13.47
N GLU A 184 -17.54 13.59 12.19
CA GLU A 184 -18.78 13.99 11.51
C GLU A 184 -19.82 12.86 11.48
N LEU A 185 -19.44 11.63 11.83
CA LEU A 185 -20.34 10.48 11.92
C LEU A 185 -21.04 10.35 13.28
N PHE A 186 -20.75 11.23 14.25
CA PHE A 186 -21.37 11.27 15.58
C PHE A 186 -21.95 12.66 15.90
#